data_AF-A0A256WLQ0-F1
#
_entry.id   AF-A0A256WLQ0-F1
#
_cell.length_a   1.000
_cell.length_b   1.000
_cell.length_c   1.000
_cell.angle_alpha   90.00
_cell.angle_beta   90.00
_cell.angle_gamma   90.00
#
_symmetry.space_group_name_H-M   'P 1'
#
loop_
_entity.id
_entity.type
_entity.pdbx_description
1 polymer ?
#
loop_
_entity_poly.entity_id
_entity_poly.type
_entity_poly.pdbx_seq_one_letter_code
_entity_poly.pdbx_strand_id
1 'polypeptide(L)'
;MAQFSTATEASYLNHINKQKRQDLIKDNIPNAEICFAHSLSQINQGPNTTTSIFLYELSQSYDINNEHQLALHRLLVQRCLFPQDSISALSYSVFYNLSYKNNFSKSFASYLWISSSSSELMHNADKNLILLIKLSTQLHLKKLQPYIYQLGDQLRIMDADIPRWYSNWAYLVRIGVQEKHLKLLINYENNSGKALNIASINDKRLRKKIYRKSIKYYLKNNAFVHSKELMLAYKKEDQNWLESMDLSIKKTRGWLHW
;
A
#
# COMPACT_ATOMS: atom_id res chain seq x y z
N MET A 1 -6.02 19.58 23.91
CA MET A 1 -5.36 19.35 22.61
C MET A 1 -6.23 20.02 21.56
N ALA A 2 -5.68 20.95 20.77
CA ALA A 2 -6.45 21.66 19.75
C ALA A 2 -6.97 20.66 18.71
N GLN A 3 -8.27 20.67 18.47
CA GLN A 3 -8.92 19.82 17.48
C GLN A 3 -8.47 20.32 16.10
N PHE A 4 -7.60 19.58 15.41
CA PHE A 4 -7.18 19.89 14.05
C PHE A 4 -8.39 19.77 13.13
N SER A 5 -8.98 20.91 12.78
CA SER A 5 -10.08 20.95 11.81
C SER A 5 -9.51 20.74 10.41
N THR A 6 -10.03 19.75 9.69
CA THR A 6 -9.72 19.50 8.27
C THR A 6 -9.91 20.75 7.41
N ALA A 7 -10.84 21.63 7.77
CA ALA A 7 -11.06 22.90 7.08
C ALA A 7 -9.89 23.88 7.25
N THR A 8 -9.38 24.00 8.48
CA THR A 8 -8.24 24.86 8.78
C THR A 8 -6.99 24.36 8.06
N GLU A 9 -6.77 23.05 8.08
CA GLU A 9 -5.63 22.42 7.41
C GLU A 9 -5.71 22.60 5.89
N ALA A 10 -6.89 22.38 5.28
CA ALA A 10 -7.10 22.62 3.85
C ALA A 10 -6.79 24.07 3.46
N SER A 11 -7.26 25.04 4.25
CA SER A 11 -6.99 26.46 4.00
C SER A 11 -5.51 26.79 4.11
N TYR A 12 -4.84 26.27 5.15
CA TYR A 12 -3.41 26.48 5.34
C TYR A 12 -2.58 25.92 4.18
N LEU A 13 -2.83 24.65 3.79
CA LEU A 13 -2.17 24.02 2.64
C LEU A 13 -2.38 24.81 1.35
N ASN A 14 -3.60 25.28 1.07
CA ASN A 14 -3.90 26.10 -0.10
C ASN A 14 -3.05 27.39 -0.12
N HIS A 15 -2.95 28.10 1.01
CA HIS A 15 -2.14 29.31 1.10
C HIS A 15 -0.65 29.06 0.84
N ILE A 16 -0.06 28.06 1.49
CA ILE A 16 1.38 27.77 1.32
C ILE A 16 1.70 27.18 -0.07
N ASN A 17 0.78 26.40 -0.66
CA ASN A 17 0.90 25.87 -2.01
C ASN A 17 0.92 26.99 -3.06
N LYS A 18 0.01 27.97 -2.94
CA LYS A 18 -0.02 29.16 -3.81
C LYS A 18 1.28 29.97 -3.74
N GLN A 19 1.86 30.08 -2.55
CA GLN A 19 3.13 30.77 -2.34
C GLN A 19 4.35 29.93 -2.75
N LYS A 20 4.18 28.63 -3.04
CA LYS A 20 5.23 27.67 -3.39
C LYS A 20 6.37 27.61 -2.35
N ARG A 21 6.03 27.79 -1.07
CA ARG A 21 6.98 27.78 0.07
C ARG A 21 7.31 26.35 0.50
N GLN A 22 8.28 25.73 -0.17
CA GLN A 22 8.70 24.35 0.09
C GLN A 22 9.13 24.09 1.55
N ASP A 23 9.74 25.08 2.20
CA ASP A 23 10.10 25.07 3.62
C ASP A 23 8.86 24.85 4.50
N LEU A 24 7.88 25.73 4.39
CA LEU A 24 6.64 25.68 5.18
C LEU A 24 5.81 24.43 4.87
N ILE A 25 5.83 23.97 3.62
CA ILE A 25 5.15 22.74 3.24
C ILE A 25 5.79 21.55 3.94
N LYS A 26 7.13 21.43 3.91
CA LYS A 26 7.84 20.32 4.57
C LYS A 26 7.58 20.30 6.07
N ASP A 27 7.62 21.45 6.72
CA ASP A 27 7.38 21.56 8.16
C ASP A 27 5.94 21.16 8.54
N ASN A 28 4.98 21.36 7.63
CA ASN A 28 3.58 21.08 7.90
C ASN A 28 3.12 19.66 7.49
N ILE A 29 3.85 18.92 6.65
CA ILE A 29 3.49 17.55 6.26
C ILE A 29 3.12 16.66 7.45
N PRO A 30 3.83 16.65 8.59
CA PRO A 30 3.45 15.83 9.74
C PRO A 30 2.04 16.15 10.28
N ASN A 31 1.65 17.43 10.34
CA ASN A 31 0.32 17.84 10.78
C ASN A 31 -0.74 17.43 9.75
N ALA A 32 -0.45 17.64 8.46
CA ALA A 32 -1.33 17.19 7.39
C ALA A 32 -1.54 15.66 7.43
N GLU A 33 -0.51 14.88 7.75
CA GLU A 33 -0.63 13.42 7.87
C GLU A 33 -1.45 12.99 9.09
N ILE A 34 -1.40 13.74 10.21
CA ILE A 34 -2.31 13.53 11.35
C ILE A 34 -3.76 13.83 10.92
N CYS A 35 -3.99 14.94 10.22
CA CYS A 35 -5.30 15.31 9.69
C CYS A 35 -5.83 14.26 8.68
N PHE A 36 -4.95 13.70 7.85
CA PHE A 36 -5.26 12.61 6.94
C PHE A 36 -5.68 11.34 7.69
N ALA A 37 -4.92 10.91 8.71
CA ALA A 37 -5.26 9.75 9.52
C ALA A 37 -6.62 9.92 10.22
N HIS A 38 -6.89 11.11 10.75
CA HIS A 38 -8.19 11.43 11.34
C HIS A 38 -9.31 11.37 10.30
N SER A 39 -9.10 11.94 9.12
CA SER A 39 -10.08 11.89 8.01
C SER A 39 -10.38 10.45 7.58
N LEU A 40 -9.36 9.59 7.54
CA LEU A 40 -9.51 8.17 7.23
C LEU A 40 -10.34 7.43 8.30
N SER A 41 -10.21 7.81 9.57
CA SER A 41 -11.01 7.22 10.66
C SER A 41 -12.51 7.54 10.55
N GLN A 42 -12.86 8.59 9.81
CA GLN A 42 -14.23 9.10 9.66
C GLN A 42 -14.91 8.69 8.35
N ILE A 43 -14.33 7.76 7.59
CA ILE A 43 -14.83 7.38 6.24
C ILE A 43 -16.28 6.87 6.22
N ASN A 44 -16.77 6.35 7.35
CA ASN A 44 -18.16 5.88 7.47
C ASN A 44 -19.18 6.99 7.70
N GLN A 45 -18.73 8.23 7.98
CA GLN A 45 -19.62 9.38 8.20
C GLN A 45 -20.19 9.95 6.88
N GLY A 46 -19.88 9.30 5.76
CA GLY A 46 -20.29 9.72 4.45
C GLY A 46 -19.33 10.74 3.82
N PRO A 47 -19.63 11.16 2.60
CA PRO A 47 -18.75 12.01 1.82
C PRO A 47 -18.64 13.43 2.43
N ASN A 48 -17.41 13.96 2.44
CA ASN A 48 -17.07 15.24 3.03
C ASN A 48 -16.27 16.11 2.03
N THR A 49 -16.90 17.16 1.52
CA THR A 49 -16.32 18.18 0.62
C THR A 49 -15.01 18.74 1.18
N THR A 50 -14.98 19.10 2.47
CA THR A 50 -13.78 19.65 3.12
C THR A 50 -12.61 18.66 3.09
N THR A 51 -12.87 17.38 3.34
CA THR A 51 -11.82 16.34 3.24
C THR A 51 -11.36 16.15 1.80
N SER A 52 -12.27 16.28 0.82
CA SER A 52 -11.92 16.22 -0.60
C SER A 52 -10.95 17.34 -0.98
N ILE A 53 -11.27 18.58 -0.60
CA ILE A 53 -10.40 19.76 -0.82
C ILE A 53 -9.05 19.58 -0.12
N PHE A 54 -9.08 19.16 1.16
CA PHE A 54 -7.86 18.89 1.93
C PHE A 54 -6.94 17.89 1.22
N LEU A 55 -7.47 16.76 0.72
CA LEU A 55 -6.68 15.75 0.02
C LEU A 55 -6.09 16.26 -1.30
N TYR A 56 -6.82 17.11 -2.01
CA TYR A 56 -6.30 17.76 -3.21
C TYR A 56 -5.13 18.69 -2.88
N GLU A 57 -5.28 19.55 -1.86
CA GLU A 57 -4.21 20.45 -1.44
C GLU A 57 -2.98 19.70 -0.89
N LEU A 58 -3.20 18.61 -0.16
CA LEU A 58 -2.11 17.73 0.28
C LEU A 58 -1.39 17.07 -0.91
N SER A 59 -2.13 16.70 -1.97
CA SER A 59 -1.51 16.23 -3.21
C SER A 59 -0.61 17.30 -3.84
N GLN A 60 -1.05 18.56 -3.88
CA GLN A 60 -0.25 19.66 -4.42
C GLN A 60 1.02 19.89 -3.59
N SER A 61 0.91 19.85 -2.26
CA SER A 61 2.03 19.95 -1.34
C SER A 61 3.10 18.87 -1.60
N TYR A 62 2.66 17.62 -1.82
CA TYR A 62 3.57 16.55 -2.21
C TYR A 62 4.19 16.76 -3.59
N ASP A 63 3.43 17.25 -4.58
CA ASP A 63 3.98 17.54 -5.92
C ASP A 63 5.07 18.62 -5.87
N ILE A 64 4.84 19.70 -5.11
CA ILE A 64 5.80 20.80 -4.91
C ILE A 64 7.10 20.29 -4.27
N ASN A 65 7.02 19.28 -3.41
CA ASN A 65 8.17 18.63 -2.77
C ASN A 65 8.77 17.47 -3.60
N ASN A 66 8.37 17.31 -4.87
CA ASN A 66 8.79 16.23 -5.75
C ASN A 66 8.47 14.81 -5.24
N GLU A 67 7.44 14.69 -4.40
CA GLU A 67 6.91 13.43 -3.90
C GLU A 67 5.71 12.98 -4.73
N HIS A 68 5.86 12.95 -6.06
CA HIS A 68 4.79 12.69 -7.02
C HIS A 68 4.02 11.39 -6.77
N GLN A 69 4.67 10.42 -6.13
CA GLN A 69 4.11 9.14 -5.71
C GLN A 69 3.02 9.31 -4.65
N LEU A 70 3.31 10.13 -3.64
CA LEU A 70 2.39 10.43 -2.55
C LEU A 70 1.29 11.37 -3.03
N ALA A 71 1.63 12.35 -3.87
CA ALA A 71 0.67 13.21 -4.54
C ALA A 71 -0.39 12.38 -5.29
N LEU A 72 0.05 11.48 -6.17
CA LEU A 72 -0.87 10.61 -6.92
C LEU A 72 -1.72 9.72 -6.01
N HIS A 73 -1.11 9.18 -4.94
CA HIS A 73 -1.84 8.38 -3.96
C HIS A 73 -2.93 9.20 -3.27
N ARG A 74 -2.69 10.46 -2.87
CA ARG A 74 -3.71 11.32 -2.24
C ARG A 74 -4.89 11.60 -3.18
N LEU A 75 -4.64 11.78 -4.47
CA LEU A 75 -5.72 11.89 -5.46
C LEU A 75 -6.52 10.59 -5.61
N LEU A 76 -5.86 9.42 -5.54
CA LEU A 76 -6.57 8.13 -5.51
C LEU A 76 -7.44 8.00 -4.25
N VAL A 77 -6.92 8.41 -3.09
CA VAL A 77 -7.71 8.40 -1.84
C VAL A 77 -8.92 9.32 -1.97
N GLN A 78 -8.73 10.53 -2.49
CA GLN A 78 -9.81 11.49 -2.73
C GLN A 78 -10.90 10.87 -3.62
N ARG A 79 -10.51 10.25 -4.74
CA ARG A 79 -11.45 9.64 -5.70
C ARG A 79 -12.19 8.44 -5.15
N CYS A 80 -11.49 7.56 -4.42
CA CYS A 80 -12.12 6.35 -3.91
C CYS A 80 -12.98 6.61 -2.66
N LEU A 81 -12.55 7.47 -1.74
CA LEU A 81 -13.19 7.63 -0.43
C LEU A 81 -13.98 8.93 -0.28
N PHE A 82 -13.59 10.01 -0.96
CA PHE A 82 -14.19 11.35 -0.80
C PHE A 82 -14.48 12.03 -2.16
N PRO A 83 -15.31 11.42 -3.03
CA PRO A 83 -15.37 11.79 -4.44
C PRO A 83 -16.05 13.13 -4.74
N GLN A 84 -16.67 13.78 -3.77
CA GLN A 84 -17.55 14.95 -3.97
C GLN A 84 -16.92 16.13 -4.75
N ASP A 85 -15.60 16.38 -4.61
CA ASP A 85 -14.89 17.40 -5.41
C ASP A 85 -13.86 16.79 -6.38
N SER A 86 -13.77 15.46 -6.43
CA SER A 86 -12.80 14.74 -7.27
C SER A 86 -13.11 14.81 -8.77
N ILE A 87 -14.21 15.48 -9.13
CA ILE A 87 -14.79 15.63 -10.47
C ILE A 87 -14.53 17.04 -11.03
N SER A 88 -13.55 17.79 -10.50
CA SER A 88 -13.09 18.99 -11.21
C SER A 88 -12.18 18.59 -12.40
N ALA A 89 -12.33 19.26 -13.54
CA ALA A 89 -11.43 19.09 -14.69
C ALA A 89 -9.95 19.34 -14.34
N LEU A 90 -9.70 20.09 -13.25
CA LEU A 90 -8.38 20.33 -12.68
C LEU A 90 -7.80 19.08 -12.02
N SER A 91 -8.56 18.35 -11.21
CA SER A 91 -8.10 17.10 -10.60
C SER A 91 -7.73 16.04 -11.64
N TYR A 92 -8.45 16.01 -12.77
CA TYR A 92 -8.12 15.17 -13.93
C TYR A 92 -6.75 15.49 -14.51
N SER A 93 -6.49 16.76 -14.86
CA SER A 93 -5.23 17.15 -15.49
C SER A 93 -4.03 16.92 -14.57
N VAL A 94 -4.19 17.24 -13.28
CA VAL A 94 -3.17 17.02 -12.25
C VAL A 94 -2.87 15.51 -12.10
N PHE A 95 -3.90 14.67 -12.07
CA PHE A 95 -3.74 13.21 -11.94
C PHE A 95 -2.90 12.62 -13.08
N TYR A 96 -3.22 12.97 -14.32
CA TYR A 96 -2.47 12.48 -15.48
C TYR A 96 -1.04 13.02 -15.49
N ASN A 97 -0.84 14.30 -15.18
CA ASN A 97 0.50 14.88 -15.08
C ASN A 97 1.35 14.13 -14.04
N LEU A 98 0.82 13.91 -12.83
CA LEU A 98 1.50 13.14 -11.80
C LEU A 98 1.77 11.70 -12.23
N SER A 99 0.84 11.06 -12.94
CA SER A 99 1.06 9.72 -13.49
C SER A 99 2.24 9.68 -14.46
N TYR A 100 2.37 10.69 -15.34
CA TYR A 100 3.52 10.81 -16.25
C TYR A 100 4.83 11.08 -15.50
N LYS A 101 4.83 11.96 -14.48
CA LYS A 101 6.01 12.19 -13.62
C LYS A 101 6.47 10.91 -12.90
N ASN A 102 5.56 9.96 -12.67
CA ASN A 102 5.86 8.63 -12.11
C ASN A 102 6.21 7.57 -13.17
N ASN A 103 6.41 7.95 -14.43
CA ASN A 103 6.71 7.05 -15.56
C ASN A 103 5.62 6.01 -15.84
N PHE A 104 4.36 6.33 -15.54
CA PHE A 104 3.25 5.46 -15.91
C PHE A 104 2.81 5.71 -17.36
N SER A 105 2.42 4.64 -18.04
CA SER A 105 1.87 4.74 -19.40
C SER A 105 0.51 5.43 -19.36
N LYS A 106 0.13 6.07 -20.49
CA LYS A 106 -1.21 6.65 -20.65
C LYS A 106 -2.32 5.63 -20.40
N SER A 107 -2.15 4.40 -20.87
CA SER A 107 -3.12 3.32 -20.66
C SER A 107 -3.29 2.96 -19.18
N PHE A 108 -2.20 2.90 -18.42
CA PHE A 108 -2.24 2.60 -17.00
C PHE A 108 -2.83 3.76 -16.19
N ALA A 109 -2.47 5.01 -16.52
CA ALA A 109 -3.07 6.20 -15.91
C ALA A 109 -4.60 6.23 -16.13
N SER A 110 -5.05 5.98 -17.36
CA SER A 110 -6.49 5.88 -17.66
C SER A 110 -7.17 4.74 -16.91
N TYR A 111 -6.52 3.59 -16.81
CA TYR A 111 -7.05 2.48 -16.02
C TYR A 111 -7.24 2.87 -14.55
N LEU A 112 -6.26 3.51 -13.91
CA LEU A 112 -6.37 3.97 -12.52
C LEU A 112 -7.47 5.02 -12.35
N TRP A 113 -7.57 5.97 -13.28
CA TRP A 113 -8.59 7.02 -13.24
C TRP A 113 -10.01 6.45 -13.34
N ILE A 114 -10.26 5.57 -14.32
CA ILE A 114 -11.57 4.95 -14.55
C ILE A 114 -11.92 4.01 -13.40
N SER A 115 -10.96 3.20 -12.95
CA SER A 115 -11.19 2.23 -11.87
C SER A 115 -11.45 2.88 -10.52
N SER A 116 -10.94 4.10 -10.29
CA SER A 116 -11.18 4.85 -9.04
C SER A 116 -12.52 5.60 -9.03
N SER A 117 -13.19 5.74 -10.18
CA SER A 117 -14.56 6.27 -10.27
C SER A 117 -15.55 5.14 -10.47
N SER A 118 -16.06 4.54 -9.38
CA SER A 118 -17.32 3.80 -9.48
C SER A 118 -18.45 4.58 -8.80
N SER A 119 -19.56 4.70 -9.52
CA SER A 119 -20.79 5.37 -9.10
C SER A 119 -21.48 4.73 -7.90
N GLU A 120 -21.12 3.49 -7.56
CA GLU A 120 -21.64 2.73 -6.42
C GLU A 120 -20.90 3.01 -5.09
N LEU A 121 -19.79 3.76 -5.14
CA LEU A 121 -18.88 3.94 -3.99
C LEU A 121 -19.46 4.82 -2.89
N MET A 122 -20.49 5.66 -3.13
CA MET A 122 -20.94 6.59 -2.08
C MET A 122 -21.57 5.91 -0.85
N HIS A 123 -21.85 4.60 -0.91
CA HIS A 123 -22.56 3.87 0.15
C HIS A 123 -21.81 2.67 0.73
N ASN A 124 -20.54 2.43 0.35
CA ASN A 124 -19.82 1.22 0.83
C ASN A 124 -18.31 1.48 1.08
N ALA A 125 -18.01 2.10 2.22
CA ALA A 125 -16.67 2.56 2.56
C ALA A 125 -15.61 1.44 2.59
N ASP A 126 -15.99 0.22 3.01
CA ASP A 126 -15.15 -0.98 3.00
C ASP A 126 -14.74 -1.40 1.57
N LYS A 127 -15.69 -1.47 0.63
CA LYS A 127 -15.42 -1.81 -0.78
C LYS A 127 -14.55 -0.76 -1.43
N ASN A 128 -14.78 0.51 -1.13
CA ASN A 128 -13.96 1.61 -1.62
C ASN A 128 -12.53 1.52 -1.09
N LEU A 129 -12.39 1.16 0.19
CA LEU A 129 -11.10 1.00 0.83
C LEU A 129 -10.35 -0.21 0.25
N ILE A 130 -11.03 -1.32 0.01
CA ILE A 130 -10.49 -2.49 -0.70
C ILE A 130 -10.02 -2.12 -2.11
N LEU A 131 -10.83 -1.36 -2.86
CA LEU A 131 -10.48 -0.86 -4.19
C LEU A 131 -9.26 0.05 -4.14
N LEU A 132 -9.23 1.02 -3.22
CA LEU A 132 -8.10 1.92 -3.01
C LEU A 132 -6.81 1.15 -2.69
N ILE A 133 -6.86 0.17 -1.80
CA ILE A 133 -5.72 -0.70 -1.49
C ILE A 133 -5.28 -1.43 -2.76
N LYS A 134 -6.22 -1.97 -3.54
CA LYS A 134 -5.91 -2.68 -4.79
C LYS A 134 -5.15 -1.77 -5.76
N LEU A 135 -5.67 -0.58 -6.03
CA LEU A 135 -5.03 0.40 -6.92
C LEU A 135 -3.67 0.85 -6.37
N SER A 136 -3.56 1.09 -5.06
CA SER A 136 -2.32 1.53 -4.41
C SER A 136 -1.22 0.46 -4.47
N THR A 137 -1.55 -0.82 -4.30
CA THR A 137 -0.58 -1.92 -4.44
C THR A 137 -0.05 -2.06 -5.87
N GLN A 138 -0.83 -1.68 -6.88
CA GLN A 138 -0.43 -1.69 -8.29
C GLN A 138 0.48 -0.54 -8.69
N LEU A 139 0.58 0.52 -7.87
CA LEU A 139 1.58 1.57 -8.10
C LEU A 139 3.01 1.03 -7.89
N HIS A 140 3.17 -0.02 -7.06
CA HIS A 140 4.44 -0.70 -6.76
C HIS A 140 5.54 0.22 -6.23
N LEU A 141 5.20 1.10 -5.29
CA LEU A 141 6.11 2.11 -4.76
C LEU A 141 6.43 1.86 -3.29
N LYS A 142 7.71 1.64 -2.96
CA LYS A 142 8.16 1.38 -1.59
C LYS A 142 7.68 2.43 -0.60
N LYS A 143 7.71 3.70 -1.00
CA LYS A 143 7.26 4.84 -0.19
C LYS A 143 5.77 4.75 0.19
N LEU A 144 4.96 4.03 -0.59
CA LEU A 144 3.54 3.85 -0.31
C LEU A 144 3.23 2.71 0.65
N GLN A 145 4.18 1.83 0.96
CA GLN A 145 3.94 0.66 1.81
C GLN A 145 3.33 1.02 3.19
N PRO A 146 3.84 2.04 3.93
CA PRO A 146 3.26 2.41 5.22
C PRO A 146 1.80 2.85 5.09
N TYR A 147 1.46 3.62 4.05
CA TYR A 147 0.10 4.08 3.80
C TYR A 147 -0.83 2.93 3.42
N ILE A 148 -0.35 1.98 2.61
CA ILE A 148 -1.15 0.79 2.27
C ILE A 148 -1.37 -0.10 3.51
N TYR A 149 -0.43 -0.16 4.46
CA TYR A 149 -0.67 -0.80 5.75
C TYR A 149 -1.72 -0.05 6.57
N GLN A 150 -1.62 1.28 6.68
CA GLN A 150 -2.61 2.11 7.37
C GLN A 150 -4.04 1.90 6.83
N LEU A 151 -4.20 1.79 5.50
CA LEU A 151 -5.51 1.47 4.90
C LEU A 151 -6.00 0.06 5.27
N GLY A 152 -5.11 -0.93 5.35
CA GLY A 152 -5.49 -2.28 5.79
C GLY A 152 -5.79 -2.38 7.28
N ASP A 153 -5.15 -1.56 8.12
CA ASP A 153 -5.50 -1.43 9.53
C ASP A 153 -6.88 -0.78 9.68
N GLN A 154 -7.21 0.20 8.84
CA GLN A 154 -8.56 0.78 8.81
C GLN A 154 -9.64 -0.26 8.44
N LEU A 155 -9.38 -1.18 7.49
CA LEU A 155 -10.30 -2.29 7.20
C LEU A 155 -10.57 -3.15 8.43
N ARG A 156 -9.53 -3.43 9.24
CA ARG A 156 -9.66 -4.20 10.48
C ARG A 156 -10.49 -3.47 11.53
N ILE A 157 -10.26 -2.17 11.68
CA ILE A 157 -11.02 -1.32 12.63
C ILE A 157 -12.51 -1.29 12.25
N MET A 158 -12.81 -1.34 10.96
CA MET A 158 -14.17 -1.41 10.45
C MET A 158 -14.81 -2.80 10.52
N ASP A 159 -14.08 -3.82 11.02
CA ASP A 159 -14.49 -5.23 11.00
C ASP A 159 -14.87 -5.73 9.59
N ALA A 160 -14.20 -5.20 8.56
CA ALA A 160 -14.42 -5.57 7.17
C ALA A 160 -13.59 -6.80 6.78
N ASP A 161 -14.12 -7.61 5.87
CA ASP A 161 -13.43 -8.77 5.32
C ASP A 161 -12.13 -8.35 4.62
N ILE A 162 -11.00 -8.82 5.15
CA ILE A 162 -9.69 -8.55 4.58
C ILE A 162 -9.49 -9.43 3.35
N PRO A 163 -9.29 -8.85 2.15
CA PRO A 163 -9.08 -9.65 0.96
C PRO A 163 -7.82 -10.51 1.07
N ARG A 164 -7.92 -11.77 0.68
CA ARG A 164 -6.80 -12.72 0.72
C ARG A 164 -5.57 -12.22 -0.02
N TRP A 165 -5.76 -11.62 -1.20
CA TRP A 165 -4.69 -11.06 -2.01
C TRP A 165 -3.92 -9.94 -1.27
N TYR A 166 -4.60 -9.17 -0.42
CA TYR A 166 -3.97 -8.13 0.38
C TYR A 166 -3.12 -8.75 1.49
N SER A 167 -3.64 -9.75 2.19
CA SER A 167 -2.87 -10.51 3.19
C SER A 167 -1.61 -11.13 2.60
N ASN A 168 -1.70 -11.67 1.39
CA ASN A 168 -0.54 -12.21 0.67
C ASN A 168 0.44 -11.10 0.26
N TRP A 169 -0.05 -9.99 -0.28
CA TRP A 169 0.79 -8.82 -0.58
C TRP A 169 1.55 -8.34 0.67
N ALA A 170 0.84 -8.15 1.78
CA ALA A 170 1.40 -7.71 3.06
C ALA A 170 2.49 -8.65 3.56
N TYR A 171 2.26 -9.97 3.45
CA TYR A 171 3.24 -10.99 3.79
C TYR A 171 4.50 -10.92 2.90
N LEU A 172 4.32 -10.85 1.58
CA LEU A 172 5.44 -10.79 0.63
C LEU A 172 6.29 -9.53 0.84
N VAL A 173 5.67 -8.39 1.17
CA VAL A 173 6.38 -7.16 1.54
C VAL A 173 7.18 -7.37 2.83
N ARG A 174 6.60 -7.97 3.87
CA ARG A 174 7.26 -8.23 5.17
C ARG A 174 8.50 -9.13 5.05
N ILE A 175 8.46 -10.16 4.22
CA ILE A 175 9.63 -11.02 3.96
C ILE A 175 10.64 -10.37 2.99
N GLY A 176 10.34 -9.16 2.51
CA GLY A 176 11.20 -8.33 1.67
C GLY A 176 11.26 -8.78 0.22
N VAL A 177 10.17 -9.32 -0.36
CA VAL A 177 10.12 -9.58 -1.80
C VAL A 177 10.21 -8.25 -2.55
N GLN A 178 11.05 -8.21 -3.59
CA GLN A 178 11.23 -7.00 -4.41
C GLN A 178 9.97 -6.69 -5.22
N GLU A 179 9.69 -5.40 -5.40
CA GLU A 179 8.50 -4.85 -6.08
C GLU A 179 8.21 -5.49 -7.44
N LYS A 180 9.25 -5.68 -8.28
CA LYS A 180 9.10 -6.31 -9.60
C LYS A 180 8.44 -7.70 -9.55
N HIS A 181 8.64 -8.44 -8.46
CA HIS A 181 8.03 -9.75 -8.29
C HIS A 181 6.67 -9.67 -7.59
N LEU A 182 6.44 -8.67 -6.73
CA LEU A 182 5.13 -8.42 -6.13
C LEU A 182 4.06 -8.22 -7.21
N LYS A 183 4.37 -7.44 -8.25
CA LYS A 183 3.48 -7.22 -9.40
C LYS A 183 3.02 -8.52 -10.06
N LEU A 184 3.96 -9.41 -10.34
CA LEU A 184 3.67 -10.69 -10.99
C LEU A 184 2.79 -11.58 -10.12
N LEU A 185 3.06 -11.63 -8.82
CA LEU A 185 2.37 -12.52 -7.87
C LEU A 185 0.96 -12.05 -7.55
N ILE A 186 0.75 -10.74 -7.38
CA ILE A 186 -0.59 -10.16 -7.15
C ILE A 186 -1.47 -10.35 -8.40
N ASN A 187 -0.92 -10.15 -9.60
CA ASN A 187 -1.69 -10.34 -10.84
C ASN A 187 -2.09 -11.79 -11.04
N TYR A 188 -1.25 -12.75 -10.65
CA TYR A 188 -1.59 -14.18 -10.71
C TYR A 188 -2.79 -14.49 -9.80
N GLU A 189 -2.78 -14.02 -8.55
CA GLU A 189 -3.88 -14.27 -7.60
C GLU A 189 -5.19 -13.62 -8.05
N ASN A 190 -5.13 -12.37 -8.53
CA ASN A 190 -6.28 -11.66 -9.08
C ASN A 190 -6.91 -12.38 -10.28
N ASN A 191 -6.09 -12.99 -11.15
CA ASN A 191 -6.57 -13.66 -12.37
C ASN A 191 -7.00 -15.12 -12.13
N SER A 192 -6.34 -15.81 -11.20
CA SER A 192 -6.60 -17.24 -10.95
C SER A 192 -7.69 -17.48 -9.91
N GLY A 193 -8.01 -16.48 -9.08
CA GLY A 193 -8.92 -16.62 -7.93
C GLY A 193 -8.40 -17.58 -6.86
N LYS A 194 -7.18 -18.10 -7.01
CA LYS A 194 -6.55 -19.06 -6.11
C LYS A 194 -5.59 -18.33 -5.18
N ALA A 195 -5.55 -18.84 -3.95
CA ALA A 195 -4.50 -18.53 -2.99
C ALA A 195 -3.12 -18.51 -3.64
N LEU A 196 -2.31 -17.50 -3.36
CA LEU A 196 -0.89 -17.61 -3.67
C LEU A 196 -0.27 -18.72 -2.81
N ASN A 197 -0.08 -19.90 -3.41
CA ASN A 197 0.76 -20.94 -2.86
C ASN A 197 2.18 -20.74 -3.42
N ILE A 198 3.20 -20.73 -2.56
CA ILE A 198 4.60 -20.62 -3.03
C ILE A 198 4.88 -21.73 -4.06
N ALA A 199 4.37 -22.93 -3.84
CA ALA A 199 4.50 -24.06 -4.77
C ALA A 199 3.88 -23.82 -6.16
N SER A 200 2.85 -22.98 -6.27
CA SER A 200 2.17 -22.70 -7.55
C SER A 200 2.86 -21.62 -8.40
N ILE A 201 3.96 -21.05 -7.92
CA ILE A 201 4.73 -20.05 -8.67
C ILE A 201 5.51 -20.76 -9.77
N ASN A 202 5.19 -20.51 -11.04
CA ASN A 202 5.82 -21.17 -12.19
C ASN A 202 7.35 -20.96 -12.26
N ASP A 203 7.83 -19.77 -11.92
CA ASP A 203 9.27 -19.47 -11.91
C ASP A 203 9.97 -20.13 -10.71
N LYS A 204 10.73 -21.21 -10.99
CA LYS A 204 11.53 -21.95 -10.01
C LYS A 204 12.52 -21.07 -9.25
N ARG A 205 13.17 -20.10 -9.90
CA ARG A 205 14.16 -19.21 -9.24
C ARG A 205 13.45 -18.27 -8.27
N LEU A 206 12.34 -17.67 -8.69
CA LEU A 206 11.53 -16.80 -7.83
C LEU A 206 10.96 -17.57 -6.65
N ARG A 207 10.42 -18.77 -6.90
CA ARG A 207 9.88 -19.66 -5.88
C ARG A 207 10.91 -20.00 -4.81
N LYS A 208 12.11 -20.43 -5.22
CA LYS A 208 13.22 -20.68 -4.29
C LYS A 208 13.58 -19.45 -3.45
N LYS A 209 13.62 -18.27 -4.08
CA LYS A 209 13.92 -17.00 -3.41
C LYS A 209 12.87 -16.66 -2.34
N ILE A 210 11.59 -16.89 -2.62
CA ILE A 210 10.50 -16.65 -1.68
C ILE A 210 10.58 -17.63 -0.51
N TYR A 211 10.79 -18.93 -0.75
CA TYR A 211 10.99 -19.91 0.35
C TYR A 211 12.13 -19.48 1.29
N ARG A 212 13.30 -19.13 0.75
CA ARG A 212 14.45 -18.71 1.57
C ARG A 212 14.14 -17.48 2.42
N LYS A 213 13.40 -16.51 1.86
CA LYS A 213 12.98 -15.30 2.59
C LYS A 213 11.95 -15.62 3.68
N SER A 214 10.95 -16.44 3.36
CA SER A 214 9.92 -16.92 4.29
C SER A 214 10.53 -17.66 5.48
N ILE A 215 11.43 -18.62 5.23
CA ILE A 215 12.11 -19.39 6.28
C ILE A 215 12.88 -18.45 7.21
N LYS A 216 13.72 -17.55 6.65
CA LYS A 216 14.47 -16.56 7.45
C LYS A 216 13.55 -15.67 8.28
N TYR A 217 12.43 -15.24 7.72
CA TYR A 217 11.44 -14.43 8.43
C TYR A 217 10.86 -15.18 9.64
N TYR A 218 10.40 -16.42 9.47
CA TYR A 218 9.82 -17.18 10.57
C TYR A 218 10.85 -17.58 11.64
N LEU A 219 12.08 -17.92 11.24
CA LEU A 219 13.18 -18.15 12.19
C LEU A 219 13.48 -16.90 13.02
N LYS A 220 13.52 -15.71 12.41
CA LYS A 220 13.76 -14.45 13.11
C LYS A 220 12.64 -14.11 14.11
N ASN A 221 11.41 -14.55 13.83
CA ASN A 221 10.24 -14.31 14.68
C ASN A 221 9.90 -15.49 15.60
N ASN A 222 10.84 -16.41 15.86
CA ASN A 222 10.67 -17.58 16.74
C ASN A 222 9.51 -18.53 16.35
N ALA A 223 9.03 -18.46 15.11
CA ALA A 223 7.96 -19.31 14.59
C ALA A 223 8.53 -20.61 13.98
N PHE A 224 9.18 -21.41 14.82
CA PHE A 224 9.98 -22.57 14.37
C PHE A 224 9.16 -23.65 13.65
N VAL A 225 7.91 -23.88 14.05
CA VAL A 225 7.02 -24.87 13.42
C VAL A 225 6.79 -24.51 11.94
N HIS A 226 6.38 -23.26 11.67
CA HIS A 226 6.14 -22.77 10.32
C HIS A 226 7.43 -22.78 9.48
N SER A 227 8.57 -22.41 10.09
CA SER A 227 9.86 -22.50 9.43
C SER A 227 10.18 -23.94 8.99
N LYS A 228 9.95 -24.93 9.86
CA LYS A 228 10.22 -26.35 9.58
C LYS A 228 9.35 -26.85 8.42
N GLU A 229 8.07 -26.51 8.40
CA GLU A 229 7.15 -26.87 7.31
C GLU A 229 7.62 -26.32 5.96
N LEU A 230 8.01 -25.04 5.91
CA LEU A 230 8.53 -24.42 4.70
C LEU A 230 9.86 -25.01 4.25
N MET A 231 10.72 -25.41 5.18
CA MET A 231 11.98 -26.11 4.86
C MET A 231 11.71 -27.48 4.25
N LEU A 232 10.75 -28.24 4.77
CA LEU A 232 10.34 -29.54 4.21
C LEU A 232 9.71 -29.37 2.82
N ALA A 233 8.89 -28.35 2.62
CA ALA A 233 8.34 -28.01 1.30
C ALA A 233 9.45 -27.64 0.31
N TYR A 234 10.41 -26.81 0.72
CA TYR A 234 11.57 -26.45 -0.09
C TYR A 234 12.47 -27.65 -0.43
N LYS A 235 12.65 -28.60 0.50
CA LYS A 235 13.44 -29.83 0.30
C LYS A 235 12.94 -30.66 -0.88
N LYS A 236 11.62 -30.75 -1.05
CA LYS A 236 11.01 -31.45 -2.20
C LYS A 236 11.38 -30.81 -3.54
N GLU A 237 11.84 -29.55 -3.54
CA GLU A 237 12.23 -28.83 -4.75
C GLU A 237 13.75 -28.69 -4.98
N ASP A 238 14.57 -28.87 -3.94
CA ASP A 238 16.02 -28.61 -3.97
C ASP A 238 16.78 -29.39 -2.88
N GLN A 239 17.30 -30.59 -3.21
CA GLN A 239 17.98 -31.46 -2.24
C GLN A 239 19.30 -30.87 -1.69
N ASN A 240 20.03 -30.06 -2.47
CA ASN A 240 21.42 -29.66 -2.17
C ASN A 240 21.58 -28.49 -1.18
N TRP A 241 20.53 -27.76 -0.83
CA TRP A 241 20.67 -26.50 -0.06
C TRP A 241 20.64 -26.67 1.46
N LEU A 242 20.01 -27.74 1.95
CA LEU A 242 19.76 -27.96 3.39
C LEU A 242 21.04 -28.15 4.20
N GLU A 243 22.07 -28.79 3.64
CA GLU A 243 23.35 -29.03 4.34
C GLU A 243 23.99 -27.71 4.81
N SER A 244 23.87 -26.65 4.00
CA SER A 244 24.40 -25.31 4.35
C SER A 244 23.56 -24.57 5.40
N MET A 245 22.24 -24.83 5.47
CA MET A 245 21.34 -24.11 6.39
C MET A 245 21.09 -24.84 7.72
N ASP A 246 21.21 -26.17 7.74
CA ASP A 246 21.16 -26.97 8.96
C ASP A 246 22.32 -26.59 9.91
N LEU A 247 23.48 -26.24 9.35
CA LEU A 247 24.61 -25.64 10.07
C LEU A 247 24.28 -24.27 10.69
N SER A 248 23.48 -23.44 10.01
CA SER A 248 23.10 -22.12 10.54
C SER A 248 21.97 -22.20 11.56
N ILE A 249 21.02 -23.14 11.40
CA ILE A 249 19.96 -23.42 12.39
C ILE A 249 20.55 -24.08 13.65
N LYS A 250 21.52 -24.99 13.51
CA LYS A 250 22.27 -25.55 14.64
C LYS A 250 23.07 -24.46 15.38
N LYS A 251 23.62 -23.47 14.66
CA LYS A 251 24.27 -22.28 15.27
C LYS A 251 23.28 -21.38 16.01
N THR A 252 22.08 -21.11 15.47
CA THR A 252 21.05 -20.36 16.21
C THR A 252 20.44 -21.13 17.37
N ARG A 253 20.47 -22.47 17.34
CA ARG A 253 20.10 -23.35 18.46
C ARG A 253 21.18 -23.47 19.55
N GLY A 254 22.38 -22.93 19.34
CA GLY A 254 23.46 -22.92 20.35
C GLY A 254 23.16 -22.09 21.62
N TRP A 255 21.94 -21.58 21.77
CA TRP A 255 21.48 -20.81 22.94
C TRP A 255 20.33 -21.49 23.71
N LEU A 256 19.91 -22.71 23.33
CA LEU A 256 18.87 -23.46 24.05
C LEU A 256 19.36 -24.87 24.40
N HIS A 257 20.46 -24.92 25.15
CA HIS A 257 20.73 -26.01 26.08
C HIS A 257 20.53 -25.48 27.51
N TRP A 258 19.29 -25.49 27.96
CA TRP A 258 18.82 -25.72 29.33
C TRP A 258 17.42 -26.33 29.23
#